data_AF-A0A173ZA42-F1
#
_entry.id   AF-A0A173ZA42-F1
#
_cell.length_a   1.000
_cell.length_b   1.000
_cell.length_c   1.000
_cell.angle_alpha   90.00
_cell.angle_beta   90.00
_cell.angle_gamma   90.00
#
_symmetry.space_group_name_H-M   'P 1'
#
loop_
_entity.id
_entity.type
_entity.pdbx_description
1 polymer ?
#
loop_
_entity_poly.entity_id
_entity_poly.type
_entity_poly.pdbx_seq_one_letter_code
_entity_poly.pdbx_strand_id
1 'polypeptide(L)'
;MSYVNFKEERQVTREQLKKRRKNNEEIFNKLIETKDLPKIYIPDNEYSYKKFEDKHFGIGRIKDEEDYEKINDKDIVCTIFENCTFGNIKFENCNFIGCIFKKCKFESGGVIFKNCSFYKEESEKKPSLNRRDNFSCEFSNCEIYAKFDGSTIAYCIFSSCFISNTYFLLSDMTSLIIIDSELKRIRIEDCDLSGAKIMSTYIIDLDFTDKIKSKLDEKTFFDKIKLREKDRNEYEGVYMTYETIGDKFKENNLNNNFGEYYYLCKLTQRKTLKIFPRINSFLYWATCGYGERPIYSIIFALATILIFAILYLIFGIKIDDNMISYLNYKIYSNDLTYHLLNIHKAITLSCGMFSGVGSSSIEPIRFSEFLGNVEMLVGLIIIGIGVGTVTRKIVR
;
A
#
# COMPACT_ATOMS: atom_id res chain seq x y z
N MET A 1 -11.33 13.25 6.55
CA MET A 1 -11.56 11.80 6.31
C MET A 1 -10.21 11.14 6.17
N SER A 2 -9.90 10.20 7.06
CA SER A 2 -8.60 9.52 7.19
C SER A 2 -8.38 8.54 6.04
N TYR A 3 -8.08 9.08 4.86
CA TYR A 3 -7.41 8.32 3.81
C TYR A 3 -5.93 8.21 4.17
N VAL A 4 -5.29 7.07 3.88
CA VAL A 4 -3.84 6.95 4.01
C VAL A 4 -3.21 8.00 3.08
N ASN A 5 -2.56 8.99 3.67
CA ASN A 5 -1.88 10.02 2.91
C ASN A 5 -0.50 9.50 2.49
N PHE A 6 -0.45 8.81 1.35
CA PHE A 6 0.79 8.23 0.81
C PHE A 6 1.95 9.22 0.73
N LYS A 7 1.70 10.52 0.48
CA LYS A 7 2.77 11.53 0.41
C LYS A 7 3.39 11.76 1.78
N GLU A 8 2.55 11.90 2.80
CA GLU A 8 2.96 12.09 4.19
C GLU A 8 3.61 10.82 4.73
N GLU A 9 3.03 9.64 4.52
CA GLU A 9 3.60 8.35 4.94
C GLU A 9 4.99 8.11 4.34
N ARG A 10 5.20 8.48 3.07
CA ARG A 10 6.53 8.42 2.43
C ARG A 10 7.52 9.36 3.11
N GLN A 11 7.09 10.57 3.48
CA GLN A 11 7.95 11.52 4.19
C GLN A 11 8.32 11.00 5.59
N VAL A 12 7.32 10.55 6.37
CA VAL A 12 7.50 9.95 7.69
C VAL A 12 8.46 8.77 7.61
N THR A 13 8.28 7.88 6.64
CA THR A 13 9.15 6.71 6.44
C THR A 13 10.60 7.12 6.15
N ARG A 14 10.82 8.12 5.29
CA ARG A 14 12.18 8.63 5.00
C ARG A 14 12.84 9.26 6.21
N GLU A 15 12.10 10.03 7.00
CA GLU A 15 12.61 10.64 8.23
C GLU A 15 12.95 9.58 9.28
N GLN A 16 12.09 8.57 9.45
CA GLN A 16 12.33 7.42 10.33
C GLN A 16 13.58 6.65 9.89
N LEU A 17 13.71 6.34 8.60
CA LEU A 17 14.88 5.66 8.05
C LEU A 17 16.18 6.45 8.30
N LYS A 18 16.17 7.77 8.04
CA LYS A 18 17.33 8.63 8.28
C LYS A 18 17.74 8.64 9.76
N LYS A 19 16.77 8.80 10.66
CA LYS A 19 17.01 8.78 12.11
C LYS A 19 17.56 7.41 12.55
N ARG A 20 17.00 6.32 12.04
CA ARG A 20 17.42 4.95 12.38
C ARG A 20 18.83 4.65 11.91
N ARG A 21 19.18 4.96 10.66
CA ARG A 21 20.55 4.78 10.15
C ARG A 21 21.57 5.57 10.95
N LYS A 22 21.27 6.84 11.28
CA LYS A 22 22.14 7.67 12.12
C LYS A 22 22.34 7.06 13.51
N ASN A 23 21.27 6.61 14.16
CA ASN A 23 21.34 5.94 15.46
C ASN A 23 22.15 4.64 15.39
N ASN A 24 21.90 3.81 14.37
CA ASN A 24 22.65 2.57 14.17
C ASN A 24 24.14 2.85 13.94
N GLU A 25 24.49 3.85 13.14
CA GLU A 25 25.88 4.25 12.89
C GLU A 25 26.58 4.71 14.19
N GLU A 26 25.93 5.57 14.99
CA GLU A 26 26.47 6.03 16.27
C GLU A 26 26.73 4.87 17.24
N ILE A 27 25.78 3.93 17.36
CA ILE A 27 25.91 2.76 18.25
C ILE A 27 26.96 1.78 17.71
N PHE A 28 26.97 1.53 16.41
CA PHE A 28 27.92 0.62 15.76
C PHE A 28 29.36 1.08 15.97
N ASN A 29 29.65 2.36 15.73
CA ASN A 29 30.99 2.92 15.92
C ASN A 29 31.41 2.83 17.40
N LYS A 30 30.51 3.17 18.33
CA LYS A 30 30.77 3.05 19.76
C LYS A 30 31.10 1.61 20.16
N LEU A 31 30.32 0.63 19.69
CA LEU A 31 30.54 -0.79 20.04
C LEU A 31 31.84 -1.35 19.46
N ILE A 32 32.26 -0.92 18.27
CA ILE A 32 33.57 -1.31 17.73
C ILE A 32 34.71 -0.77 18.59
N GLU A 33 34.61 0.48 19.06
CA GLU A 33 35.65 1.13 19.87
C GLU A 33 35.72 0.56 21.28
N THR A 34 34.59 0.46 21.98
CA THR A 34 34.55 0.10 23.41
C THR A 34 34.42 -1.40 23.65
N LYS A 35 33.83 -2.13 22.69
CA LYS A 35 33.38 -3.53 22.86
C LYS A 35 32.49 -3.73 24.09
N ASP A 36 31.82 -2.66 24.52
CA ASP A 36 30.98 -2.62 25.71
C ASP A 36 29.57 -3.09 25.34
N LEU A 37 29.29 -4.38 25.55
CA LEU A 37 27.95 -4.95 25.42
C LEU A 37 27.37 -5.36 26.78
N PRO A 38 26.03 -5.38 26.87
CA PRO A 38 25.35 -6.04 27.97
C PRO A 38 25.92 -7.43 28.23
N LYS A 39 26.11 -7.79 29.51
CA LYS A 39 26.68 -9.10 29.92
C LYS A 39 25.89 -10.32 29.42
N ILE A 40 24.66 -10.11 28.96
CA ILE A 40 23.83 -11.16 28.36
C ILE A 40 24.33 -11.60 26.98
N TYR A 41 25.13 -10.78 26.30
CA TYR A 41 25.72 -11.13 25.01
C TYR A 41 27.18 -11.57 25.19
N ILE A 42 27.55 -12.66 24.52
CA ILE A 42 28.89 -13.24 24.48
C ILE A 42 29.35 -13.23 23.02
N PRO A 43 29.98 -12.13 22.55
CA PRO A 43 30.40 -12.00 21.16
C PRO A 43 31.27 -13.16 20.70
N ASP A 44 30.88 -13.79 19.59
CA ASP A 44 31.61 -14.92 19.03
C ASP A 44 32.97 -14.48 18.45
N ASN A 45 34.03 -15.23 18.77
CA ASN A 45 35.40 -14.93 18.35
C ASN A 45 35.64 -15.10 16.84
N GLU A 46 34.86 -15.97 16.19
CA GLU A 46 35.00 -16.24 14.76
C GLU A 46 34.34 -15.13 13.93
N TYR A 47 33.16 -14.66 14.34
CA TYR A 47 32.36 -13.75 13.53
C TYR A 47 32.39 -12.29 13.98
N SER A 48 32.36 -12.02 15.29
CA SER A 48 32.08 -10.67 15.81
C SER A 48 33.19 -9.65 15.54
N TYR A 49 32.77 -8.41 15.28
CA TYR A 49 33.63 -7.25 14.99
C TYR A 49 34.56 -7.44 13.79
N LYS A 50 34.15 -8.28 12.83
CA LYS A 50 34.93 -8.54 11.61
C LYS A 50 34.24 -8.00 10.37
N LYS A 51 35.06 -7.86 9.35
CA LYS A 51 34.61 -7.66 7.97
C LYS A 51 34.94 -8.93 7.19
N PHE A 52 33.93 -9.50 6.55
CA PHE A 52 34.07 -10.58 5.59
C PHE A 52 33.80 -10.03 4.19
N GLU A 53 34.71 -10.31 3.27
CA GLU A 53 34.62 -9.90 1.87
C GLU A 53 34.70 -11.15 0.99
N ASP A 54 33.79 -11.25 0.01
CA ASP A 54 33.78 -12.30 -1.03
C ASP A 54 33.86 -13.74 -0.47
N LYS A 55 33.31 -13.95 0.73
CA LYS A 55 33.32 -15.25 1.42
C LYS A 55 32.00 -15.99 1.20
N HIS A 56 32.10 -17.31 1.00
CA HIS A 56 30.97 -18.23 1.04
C HIS A 56 30.78 -18.80 2.45
N PHE A 57 29.53 -18.86 2.90
CA PHE A 57 29.10 -19.47 4.15
C PHE A 57 28.10 -20.59 3.84
N GLY A 58 28.33 -21.76 4.44
CA GLY A 58 27.51 -22.94 4.21
C GLY A 58 28.05 -23.84 3.09
N ILE A 59 27.13 -24.58 2.47
CA ILE A 59 27.44 -25.64 1.51
C ILE A 59 27.04 -25.16 0.11
N GLY A 60 27.96 -25.25 -0.85
CA GLY A 60 27.74 -24.72 -2.22
C GLY A 60 26.86 -25.55 -3.16
N ARG A 61 26.28 -26.68 -2.74
CA ARG A 61 25.39 -27.53 -3.56
C ARG A 61 23.99 -27.54 -2.95
N ILE A 62 22.94 -27.49 -3.77
CA ILE A 62 21.55 -27.55 -3.30
C ILE A 62 21.34 -28.83 -2.47
N LYS A 63 20.77 -28.67 -1.29
CA LYS A 63 20.46 -29.74 -0.33
C LYS A 63 19.05 -29.56 0.23
N ASP A 64 18.54 -30.59 0.88
CA ASP A 64 17.33 -30.51 1.70
C ASP A 64 17.61 -29.79 3.03
N GLU A 65 16.59 -29.16 3.63
CA GLU A 65 16.73 -28.35 4.86
C GLU A 65 17.38 -29.12 6.02
N GLU A 66 17.24 -30.45 6.06
CA GLU A 66 17.79 -31.33 7.10
C GLU A 66 19.32 -31.40 7.07
N ASP A 67 19.90 -31.22 5.88
CA ASP A 67 21.34 -31.36 5.63
C ASP A 67 22.09 -30.00 5.61
N TYR A 68 21.42 -28.92 6.01
CA TYR A 68 22.03 -27.59 6.06
C TYR A 68 23.13 -27.56 7.11
N GLU A 69 24.21 -26.84 6.82
CA GLU A 69 25.23 -26.55 7.81
C GLU A 69 24.59 -25.73 8.95
N LYS A 70 24.83 -26.12 10.20
CA LYS A 70 24.19 -25.49 11.37
C LYS A 70 25.19 -24.65 12.14
N ILE A 71 24.83 -23.39 12.38
CA ILE A 71 25.51 -22.48 13.31
C ILE A 71 24.54 -22.20 14.45
N ASN A 72 24.91 -22.58 15.67
CA ASN A 72 24.02 -22.53 16.82
C ASN A 72 24.56 -21.61 17.91
N ASP A 73 23.66 -20.92 18.59
CA ASP A 73 23.90 -20.22 19.87
C ASP A 73 25.07 -19.22 19.79
N LYS A 74 25.12 -18.44 18.69
CA LYS A 74 26.18 -17.45 18.43
C LYS A 74 25.66 -16.04 18.54
N ASP A 75 26.39 -15.19 19.25
CA ASP A 75 26.21 -13.74 19.18
C ASP A 75 27.20 -13.18 18.15
N ILE A 76 26.68 -12.78 17.00
CA ILE A 76 27.41 -12.19 15.88
C ILE A 76 27.20 -10.68 15.95
N VAL A 77 28.21 -9.97 16.44
CA VAL A 77 28.09 -8.54 16.80
C VAL A 77 28.88 -7.66 15.84
N CYS A 78 28.28 -6.55 15.39
CA CYS A 78 28.89 -5.51 14.57
C CYS A 78 29.71 -6.05 13.39
N THR A 79 29.21 -7.11 12.74
CA THR A 79 29.90 -7.78 11.64
C THR A 79 29.45 -7.19 10.31
N ILE A 80 30.40 -6.96 9.40
CA ILE A 80 30.13 -6.49 8.04
C ILE A 80 30.35 -7.65 7.07
N PHE A 81 29.31 -8.05 6.36
CA PHE A 81 29.38 -9.00 5.26
C PHE A 81 29.26 -8.22 3.95
N GLU A 82 30.31 -8.23 3.13
CA GLU A 82 30.35 -7.53 1.85
C GLU A 82 30.59 -8.54 0.73
N ASN A 83 29.72 -8.54 -0.30
CA ASN A 83 29.75 -9.48 -1.41
C ASN A 83 29.78 -10.97 -1.00
N CYS A 84 29.30 -11.28 0.21
CA CYS A 84 29.31 -12.65 0.73
C CYS A 84 28.13 -13.47 0.17
N THR A 85 28.31 -14.78 0.09
CA THR A 85 27.26 -15.73 -0.29
C THR A 85 26.93 -16.64 0.87
N PHE A 86 25.65 -16.96 1.05
CA PHE A 86 25.13 -17.85 2.07
C PHE A 86 24.27 -18.90 1.39
N GLY A 87 24.60 -20.19 1.54
CA GLY A 87 23.87 -21.26 0.87
C GLY A 87 23.75 -22.50 1.72
N ASN A 88 22.53 -23.04 1.83
CA ASN A 88 22.23 -24.26 2.59
C ASN A 88 22.79 -24.22 4.02
N ILE A 89 22.56 -23.09 4.69
CA ILE A 89 23.02 -22.82 6.04
C ILE A 89 21.83 -22.45 6.92
N LYS A 90 21.88 -22.93 8.16
CA LYS A 90 20.88 -22.71 9.18
C LYS A 90 21.53 -22.10 10.42
N PHE A 91 21.06 -20.92 10.79
CA PHE A 91 21.37 -20.30 12.06
C PHE A 91 20.26 -20.64 13.06
N GLU A 92 20.60 -21.26 14.19
CA GLU A 92 19.64 -21.56 15.27
C GLU A 92 20.03 -20.81 16.55
N ASN A 93 19.08 -20.08 17.13
CA ASN A 93 19.27 -19.31 18.36
C ASN A 93 20.45 -18.31 18.31
N CYS A 94 20.77 -17.78 17.13
CA CYS A 94 21.84 -16.79 16.95
C CYS A 94 21.31 -15.35 17.10
N ASN A 95 22.12 -14.47 17.68
CA ASN A 95 21.86 -13.03 17.74
C ASN A 95 22.78 -12.28 16.78
N PHE A 96 22.21 -11.63 15.78
CA PHE A 96 22.88 -10.68 14.90
C PHE A 96 22.67 -9.26 15.42
N ILE A 97 23.70 -8.67 16.01
CA ILE A 97 23.59 -7.35 16.65
C ILE A 97 24.29 -6.32 15.80
N GLY A 98 23.53 -5.44 15.15
CA GLY A 98 24.11 -4.37 14.33
C GLY A 98 24.93 -4.85 13.15
N CYS A 99 24.63 -6.04 12.63
CA CYS A 99 25.32 -6.56 11.46
C CYS A 99 24.85 -5.85 10.19
N ILE A 100 25.78 -5.70 9.25
CA ILE A 100 25.54 -5.03 7.98
C ILE A 100 25.83 -6.00 6.84
N PHE A 101 24.82 -6.31 6.04
CA PHE A 101 24.91 -7.14 4.85
C PHE A 101 24.86 -6.24 3.62
N LYS A 102 25.93 -6.24 2.82
CA LYS A 102 26.09 -5.44 1.60
C LYS A 102 26.31 -6.37 0.43
N LYS A 103 25.46 -6.27 -0.58
CA LYS A 103 25.58 -7.04 -1.84
C LYS A 103 25.69 -8.56 -1.60
N CYS A 104 25.08 -9.04 -0.53
CA CYS A 104 25.13 -10.46 -0.17
C CYS A 104 24.07 -11.24 -0.95
N LYS A 105 24.36 -12.52 -1.22
CA LYS A 105 23.42 -13.44 -1.87
C LYS A 105 23.09 -14.61 -0.96
N PHE A 106 21.82 -14.88 -0.79
CA PHE A 106 21.28 -16.01 -0.04
C PHE A 106 20.75 -16.96 -1.11
N GLU A 107 21.50 -18.00 -1.43
CA GLU A 107 21.37 -18.78 -2.66
C GLU A 107 21.32 -20.29 -2.40
N SER A 108 21.40 -21.09 -3.45
CA SER A 108 21.24 -22.55 -3.42
C SER A 108 19.87 -22.96 -2.86
N GLY A 109 19.80 -23.81 -1.83
CA GLY A 109 18.54 -24.13 -1.13
C GLY A 109 18.01 -23.00 -0.24
N GLY A 110 18.75 -21.91 -0.09
CA GLY A 110 18.40 -20.78 0.77
C GLY A 110 19.02 -20.86 2.16
N VAL A 111 18.59 -19.94 3.03
CA VAL A 111 19.12 -19.78 4.39
C VAL A 111 17.98 -19.82 5.41
N ILE A 112 18.18 -20.53 6.52
CA ILE A 112 17.18 -20.61 7.59
C ILE A 112 17.70 -19.86 8.81
N PHE A 113 16.91 -18.91 9.29
CA PHE A 113 17.08 -18.23 10.58
C PHE A 113 15.99 -18.75 11.50
N LYS A 114 16.37 -19.56 12.48
CA LYS A 114 15.44 -20.15 13.45
C LYS A 114 15.72 -19.60 14.83
N ASN A 115 14.70 -18.97 15.44
CA ASN A 115 14.80 -18.30 16.73
C ASN A 115 15.97 -17.30 16.79
N CYS A 116 16.27 -16.62 15.69
CA CYS A 116 17.35 -15.65 15.63
C CYS A 116 16.84 -14.25 15.96
N SER A 117 17.68 -13.43 16.60
CA SER A 117 17.41 -11.99 16.75
C SER A 117 18.32 -11.17 15.86
N PHE A 118 17.78 -10.15 15.19
CA PHE A 118 18.52 -9.15 14.41
C PHE A 118 18.45 -7.76 15.05
N TYR A 119 18.00 -7.71 16.30
CA TYR A 119 17.60 -6.53 17.01
C TYR A 119 18.08 -6.58 18.46
N LYS A 120 18.77 -5.53 18.88
CA LYS A 120 19.14 -5.28 20.27
C LYS A 120 18.24 -4.19 20.84
N GLU A 121 17.38 -4.59 21.76
CA GLU A 121 16.43 -3.70 22.42
C GLU A 121 17.04 -2.99 23.63
N GLU A 122 17.85 -3.71 24.41
CA GLU A 122 18.31 -3.25 25.73
C GLU A 122 19.19 -2.01 25.61
N SER A 123 19.08 -1.07 26.55
CA SER A 123 19.99 0.08 26.66
C SER A 123 20.84 0.00 27.92
N GLU A 124 22.13 0.26 27.76
CA GLU A 124 23.09 0.39 28.88
C GLU A 124 23.00 1.78 29.57
N LYS A 125 22.23 2.72 29.01
CA LYS A 125 22.11 4.08 29.53
C LYS A 125 21.20 4.10 30.77
N LYS A 126 21.79 4.38 31.94
CA LYS A 126 21.02 4.58 33.19
C LYS A 126 20.25 5.92 33.18
N PRO A 127 19.00 5.97 33.68
CA PRO A 127 18.15 4.83 34.06
C PRO A 127 17.56 4.12 32.81
N SER A 128 17.53 2.78 32.82
CA SER A 128 17.26 1.94 31.65
C SER A 128 15.79 1.51 31.46
N LEU A 129 14.92 1.69 32.47
CA LEU A 129 13.56 1.11 32.49
C LEU A 129 12.68 1.45 31.28
N ASN A 130 12.89 2.60 30.63
CA ASN A 130 12.16 3.02 29.41
C ASN A 130 13.10 3.53 28.31
N ARG A 131 14.37 3.10 28.31
CA ARG A 131 15.34 3.45 27.28
C ARG A 131 15.66 2.22 26.45
N ARG A 132 15.41 2.32 25.15
CA ARG A 132 15.75 1.29 24.16
C ARG A 132 16.73 1.88 23.17
N ASP A 133 17.77 1.11 22.85
CA ASP A 133 18.77 1.52 21.86
C ASP A 133 18.22 1.42 20.42
N ASN A 134 17.23 0.55 20.22
CA ASN A 134 16.62 0.22 18.95
C ASN A 134 17.65 -0.10 17.84
N PHE A 135 18.69 -0.85 18.20
CA PHE A 135 19.83 -1.12 17.33
C PHE A 135 19.59 -2.39 16.51
N SER A 136 19.56 -2.26 15.19
CA SER A 136 19.09 -3.31 14.27
C SER A 136 20.09 -3.58 13.14
N CYS A 137 19.96 -4.72 12.48
CA CYS A 137 20.72 -5.05 11.28
C CYS A 137 20.21 -4.33 10.02
N GLU A 138 21.10 -4.15 9.04
CA GLU A 138 20.79 -3.58 7.73
C GLU A 138 21.25 -4.49 6.58
N PHE A 139 20.35 -4.73 5.65
CA PHE A 139 20.58 -5.43 4.39
C PHE A 139 20.49 -4.41 3.25
N SER A 140 21.52 -4.35 2.42
CA SER A 140 21.62 -3.41 1.31
C SER A 140 22.07 -4.12 0.04
N ASN A 141 21.33 -3.91 -1.05
CA ASN A 141 21.63 -4.52 -2.35
C ASN A 141 21.74 -6.06 -2.32
N CYS A 142 20.99 -6.72 -1.43
CA CYS A 142 21.07 -8.18 -1.26
C CYS A 142 20.04 -8.93 -2.11
N GLU A 143 20.38 -10.14 -2.52
CA GLU A 143 19.46 -11.13 -3.09
C GLU A 143 19.12 -12.15 -2.01
N ILE A 144 17.87 -12.17 -1.54
CA ILE A 144 17.47 -12.89 -0.34
C ILE A 144 16.49 -14.01 -0.70
N TYR A 145 16.91 -15.25 -0.47
CA TYR A 145 16.07 -16.44 -0.37
C TYR A 145 16.25 -17.07 1.01
N ALA A 146 15.29 -16.82 1.91
CA ALA A 146 15.42 -17.21 3.30
C ALA A 146 14.11 -17.68 3.94
N LYS A 147 14.23 -18.33 5.09
CA LYS A 147 13.15 -18.62 6.02
C LYS A 147 13.49 -18.02 7.37
N PHE A 148 12.63 -17.15 7.88
CA PHE A 148 12.69 -16.62 9.24
C PHE A 148 11.60 -17.31 10.07
N ASP A 149 12.01 -18.14 11.02
CA ASP A 149 11.13 -18.98 11.84
C ASP A 149 11.33 -18.60 13.31
N GLY A 150 10.31 -18.06 13.97
CA GLY A 150 10.41 -17.63 15.37
C GLY A 150 11.41 -16.50 15.60
N SER A 151 11.74 -15.70 14.58
CA SER A 151 12.86 -14.76 14.61
C SER A 151 12.42 -13.32 14.86
N THR A 152 13.28 -12.52 15.48
CA THR A 152 13.06 -11.08 15.71
C THR A 152 13.84 -10.27 14.67
N ILE A 153 13.13 -9.78 13.65
CA ILE A 153 13.64 -8.86 12.63
C ILE A 153 13.05 -7.45 12.77
N ALA A 154 12.62 -7.12 14.00
CA ALA A 154 12.14 -5.80 14.37
C ALA A 154 13.18 -4.72 14.04
N TYR A 155 12.70 -3.57 13.58
CA TYR A 155 13.52 -2.40 13.20
C TYR A 155 14.53 -2.62 12.05
N CYS A 156 14.73 -3.83 11.54
CA CYS A 156 15.65 -4.09 10.44
C CYS A 156 15.34 -3.24 9.21
N ILE A 157 16.39 -2.97 8.44
CA ILE A 157 16.33 -2.20 7.20
C ILE A 157 16.70 -3.12 6.04
N PHE A 158 15.80 -3.28 5.08
CA PHE A 158 16.10 -3.86 3.77
C PHE A 158 16.03 -2.76 2.72
N SER A 159 17.16 -2.47 2.08
CA SER A 159 17.26 -1.39 1.09
C SER A 159 17.80 -1.91 -0.23
N SER A 160 17.12 -1.58 -1.33
CA SER A 160 17.51 -2.01 -2.67
C SER A 160 17.70 -3.52 -2.81
N CYS A 161 16.91 -4.32 -2.08
CA CYS A 161 17.05 -5.78 -2.04
C CYS A 161 16.06 -6.45 -3.00
N PHE A 162 16.44 -7.63 -3.49
CA PHE A 162 15.53 -8.56 -4.15
C PHE A 162 15.24 -9.71 -3.19
N ILE A 163 14.05 -9.73 -2.60
CA ILE A 163 13.63 -10.76 -1.63
C ILE A 163 12.63 -11.66 -2.35
N SER A 164 13.01 -12.93 -2.52
CA SER A 164 12.20 -13.88 -3.28
C SER A 164 12.08 -15.23 -2.61
N ASN A 165 10.95 -15.91 -2.82
CA ASN A 165 10.65 -17.24 -2.28
C ASN A 165 10.89 -17.33 -0.76
N THR A 166 10.64 -16.22 -0.05
CA THR A 166 11.02 -16.07 1.36
C THR A 166 9.80 -16.28 2.25
N TYR A 167 10.02 -16.96 3.37
CA TYR A 167 8.97 -17.31 4.31
C TYR A 167 9.25 -16.71 5.69
N PHE A 168 8.31 -15.93 6.20
CA PHE A 168 8.30 -15.41 7.57
C PHE A 168 7.24 -16.18 8.37
N LEU A 169 7.66 -16.85 9.44
CA LEU A 169 6.82 -17.67 10.30
C LEU A 169 7.06 -17.25 11.76
N LEU A 170 5.98 -16.99 12.50
CA LEU A 170 6.02 -16.71 13.96
C LEU A 170 7.04 -15.64 14.35
N SER A 171 7.29 -14.68 13.47
CA SER A 171 8.39 -13.73 13.58
C SER A 171 7.93 -12.33 13.94
N ASP A 172 8.74 -11.62 14.72
CA ASP A 172 8.53 -10.20 15.03
C ASP A 172 9.17 -9.35 13.94
N MET A 173 8.34 -8.63 13.18
CA MET A 173 8.71 -7.72 12.10
C MET A 173 8.30 -6.28 12.43
N THR A 174 8.13 -5.97 13.72
CA THR A 174 7.65 -4.66 14.16
C THR A 174 8.58 -3.55 13.71
N SER A 175 7.99 -2.48 13.18
CA SER A 175 8.71 -1.31 12.67
C SER A 175 9.80 -1.62 11.62
N LEU A 176 9.74 -2.78 10.95
CA LEU A 176 10.62 -3.13 9.83
C LEU A 176 10.51 -2.09 8.71
N ILE A 177 11.61 -1.76 8.04
CA ILE A 177 11.59 -0.89 6.86
C ILE A 177 12.14 -1.67 5.65
N ILE A 178 11.30 -1.85 4.63
CA ILE A 178 11.70 -2.33 3.30
C ILE A 178 11.53 -1.17 2.33
N ILE A 179 12.62 -0.79 1.65
CA ILE A 179 12.65 0.40 0.79
C ILE A 179 13.34 0.10 -0.55
N ASP A 180 12.79 0.67 -1.63
CA ASP A 180 13.35 0.62 -2.98
C ASP A 180 13.71 -0.81 -3.43
N SER A 181 12.90 -1.79 -3.00
CA SER A 181 13.19 -3.22 -3.11
C SER A 181 12.18 -3.94 -4.01
N GLU A 182 12.35 -5.25 -4.15
CA GLU A 182 11.40 -6.14 -4.80
C GLU A 182 11.09 -7.35 -3.92
N LEU A 183 9.80 -7.64 -3.77
CA LEU A 183 9.26 -8.78 -3.04
C LEU A 183 8.52 -9.69 -4.02
N LYS A 184 8.95 -10.94 -4.12
CA LYS A 184 8.34 -11.93 -5.01
C LYS A 184 8.11 -13.26 -4.30
N ARG A 185 6.88 -13.77 -4.28
CA ARG A 185 6.56 -15.05 -3.63
C ARG A 185 6.93 -15.02 -2.15
N ILE A 186 6.35 -14.07 -1.44
CA ILE A 186 6.55 -13.90 0.00
C ILE A 186 5.39 -14.56 0.72
N ARG A 187 5.70 -15.42 1.68
CA ARG A 187 4.71 -15.98 2.61
C ARG A 187 4.94 -15.40 4.00
N ILE A 188 3.86 -14.99 4.65
CA ILE A 188 3.86 -14.51 6.03
C ILE A 188 2.84 -15.35 6.81
N GLU A 189 3.24 -15.93 7.94
CA GLU A 189 2.38 -16.74 8.80
C GLU A 189 2.60 -16.35 10.26
N ASP A 190 1.55 -15.84 10.90
CA ASP A 190 1.48 -15.52 12.32
C ASP A 190 2.59 -14.56 12.80
N CYS A 191 2.88 -13.52 12.02
CA CYS A 191 3.92 -12.52 12.30
C CYS A 191 3.36 -11.20 12.86
N ASP A 192 4.18 -10.44 13.58
CA ASP A 192 3.84 -9.07 13.99
C ASP A 192 4.45 -8.05 13.03
N LEU A 193 3.63 -7.35 12.23
CA LEU A 193 4.06 -6.31 11.30
C LEU A 193 3.62 -4.90 11.75
N SER A 194 3.34 -4.72 13.04
CA SER A 194 2.93 -3.41 13.58
C SER A 194 4.00 -2.36 13.28
N GLY A 195 3.61 -1.24 12.66
CA GLY A 195 4.50 -0.16 12.27
C GLY A 195 5.46 -0.48 11.10
N ALA A 196 5.37 -1.66 10.48
CA ALA A 196 6.22 -2.00 9.34
C ALA A 196 5.95 -1.07 8.13
N LYS A 197 6.99 -0.68 7.41
CA LYS A 197 6.94 0.24 6.27
C LYS A 197 7.55 -0.45 5.04
N ILE A 198 6.73 -0.70 4.02
CA ILE A 198 7.17 -1.19 2.71
C ILE A 198 6.98 -0.06 1.69
N MET A 199 8.06 0.62 1.31
CA MET A 199 8.02 1.84 0.49
C MET A 199 8.77 1.68 -0.84
N SER A 200 8.27 2.29 -1.92
CA SER A 200 8.89 2.21 -3.26
C SER A 200 9.23 0.78 -3.71
N THR A 201 8.46 -0.21 -3.26
CA THR A 201 8.80 -1.62 -3.42
C THR A 201 7.83 -2.27 -4.41
N TYR A 202 8.36 -3.04 -5.34
CA TYR A 202 7.54 -3.86 -6.24
C TYR A 202 7.18 -5.16 -5.54
N ILE A 203 5.90 -5.53 -5.52
CA ILE A 203 5.39 -6.68 -4.76
C ILE A 203 4.49 -7.50 -5.67
N ILE A 204 4.79 -8.79 -5.79
CA ILE A 204 3.96 -9.80 -6.45
C ILE A 204 3.98 -11.11 -5.66
N ASP A 205 2.88 -11.85 -5.70
CA ASP A 205 2.71 -13.13 -4.98
C ASP A 205 3.00 -12.97 -3.47
N LEU A 206 2.28 -12.06 -2.80
CA LEU A 206 2.32 -11.91 -1.34
C LEU A 206 1.13 -12.63 -0.74
N ASP A 207 1.40 -13.59 0.14
CA ASP A 207 0.37 -14.39 0.81
C ASP A 207 0.52 -14.34 2.34
N PHE A 208 -0.62 -14.27 3.02
CA PHE A 208 -0.71 -14.51 4.46
C PHE A 208 -1.39 -15.86 4.71
N THR A 209 -0.70 -16.80 5.34
CA THR A 209 -1.20 -18.17 5.62
C THR A 209 -1.41 -18.40 7.12
N ASP A 210 -1.86 -17.36 7.82
CA ASP A 210 -2.03 -17.35 9.28
C ASP A 210 -2.90 -18.50 9.81
N LYS A 211 -2.42 -19.15 10.87
CA LYS A 211 -3.24 -20.09 11.67
C LYS A 211 -3.88 -19.39 12.87
N ILE A 212 -3.19 -18.37 13.39
CA ILE A 212 -3.64 -17.51 14.48
C ILE A 212 -4.05 -16.17 13.89
N LYS A 213 -3.07 -15.29 13.61
CA LYS A 213 -3.26 -13.94 13.06
C LYS A 213 -1.92 -13.21 12.92
N SER A 214 -1.63 -12.70 11.71
CA SER A 214 -0.61 -11.66 11.54
C SER A 214 -1.16 -10.28 11.92
N LYS A 215 -0.39 -9.54 12.73
CA LYS A 215 -0.80 -8.24 13.28
C LYS A 215 -0.36 -7.10 12.37
N LEU A 216 -1.28 -6.16 12.15
CA LEU A 216 -1.04 -4.86 11.53
C LEU A 216 -1.61 -3.79 12.44
N ASP A 217 -1.02 -2.59 12.43
CA ASP A 217 -1.55 -1.42 13.13
C ASP A 217 -1.75 -0.25 12.16
N GLU A 218 -2.25 0.88 12.66
CA GLU A 218 -2.47 2.09 11.86
C GLU A 218 -1.18 2.65 11.25
N LYS A 219 -0.02 2.32 11.84
CA LYS A 219 1.29 2.76 11.36
C LYS A 219 1.86 1.80 10.31
N THR A 220 1.32 0.60 10.14
CA THR A 220 1.76 -0.28 9.07
C THR A 220 1.40 0.32 7.71
N PHE A 221 2.38 0.41 6.80
CA PHE A 221 2.24 1.10 5.52
C PHE A 221 2.85 0.29 4.37
N PHE A 222 2.05 0.08 3.33
CA PHE A 222 2.49 -0.44 2.04
C PHE A 222 2.28 0.68 1.01
N ASP A 223 3.35 1.08 0.33
CA ASP A 223 3.26 2.11 -0.70
C ASP A 223 2.61 1.57 -1.99
N LYS A 224 2.23 2.48 -2.88
CA LYS A 224 1.68 2.12 -4.18
C LYS A 224 2.72 1.37 -5.01
N ILE A 225 2.35 0.18 -5.45
CA ILE A 225 3.12 -0.65 -6.37
C ILE A 225 3.12 0.01 -7.75
N LYS A 226 4.31 0.41 -8.23
CA LYS A 226 4.49 0.98 -9.56
C LYS A 226 4.62 -0.15 -10.58
N LEU A 227 3.68 -0.17 -11.52
CA LEU A 227 3.64 -1.12 -12.65
C LEU A 227 4.84 -0.90 -13.59
N ARG A 228 5.38 -1.99 -14.11
CA ARG A 228 6.54 -2.07 -14.98
C ARG A 228 6.13 -2.44 -16.40
N GLU A 229 5.57 -3.63 -16.59
CA GLU A 229 5.29 -4.25 -17.91
C GLU A 229 3.93 -3.81 -18.47
N LYS A 230 2.96 -3.56 -17.59
CA LYS A 230 1.58 -3.15 -17.89
C LYS A 230 0.82 -4.17 -18.75
N ASP A 231 1.17 -5.43 -18.62
CA ASP A 231 0.46 -6.54 -19.24
C ASP A 231 -0.62 -7.10 -18.29
N ARG A 232 -1.40 -8.06 -18.79
CA ARG A 232 -2.49 -8.65 -18.01
C ARG A 232 -2.00 -9.40 -16.78
N ASN A 233 -0.87 -10.10 -16.87
CA ASN A 233 -0.34 -10.93 -15.79
C ASN A 233 0.15 -10.06 -14.63
N GLU A 234 0.86 -8.97 -14.92
CA GLU A 234 1.28 -8.00 -13.92
C GLU A 234 0.07 -7.35 -13.23
N TYR A 235 -0.96 -6.96 -14.00
CA TYR A 235 -2.17 -6.43 -13.39
C TYR A 235 -2.85 -7.44 -12.45
N GLU A 236 -2.89 -8.71 -12.85
CA GLU A 236 -3.46 -9.79 -12.04
C GLU A 236 -2.67 -9.98 -10.73
N GLY A 237 -1.34 -10.13 -10.80
CA GLY A 237 -0.50 -10.27 -9.61
C GLY A 237 -0.56 -9.07 -8.67
N VAL A 238 -0.56 -7.84 -9.21
CA VAL A 238 -0.59 -6.62 -8.39
C VAL A 238 -1.96 -6.39 -7.75
N TYR A 239 -3.08 -6.62 -8.44
CA TYR A 239 -4.38 -6.46 -7.77
C TYR A 239 -4.60 -7.53 -6.69
N MET A 240 -4.15 -8.77 -6.92
CA MET A 240 -4.23 -9.83 -5.89
C MET A 240 -3.39 -9.45 -4.67
N THR A 241 -2.21 -8.87 -4.89
CA THR A 241 -1.38 -8.34 -3.79
C THR A 241 -2.12 -7.26 -2.99
N TYR A 242 -2.78 -6.29 -3.66
CA TYR A 242 -3.57 -5.28 -2.96
C TYR A 242 -4.80 -5.88 -2.24
N GLU A 243 -5.42 -6.91 -2.80
CA GLU A 243 -6.52 -7.65 -2.18
C GLU A 243 -6.03 -8.31 -0.88
N THR A 244 -4.94 -9.05 -0.93
CA THR A 244 -4.31 -9.68 0.24
C THR A 244 -3.95 -8.65 1.32
N ILE A 245 -3.32 -7.53 0.95
CA ILE A 245 -2.99 -6.46 1.90
C ILE A 245 -4.27 -5.88 2.53
N GLY A 246 -5.26 -5.56 1.69
CA GLY A 246 -6.54 -5.01 2.14
C GLY A 246 -7.22 -5.93 3.14
N ASP A 247 -7.41 -7.20 2.78
CA ASP A 247 -8.05 -8.19 3.63
C ASP A 247 -7.33 -8.36 4.97
N LYS A 248 -5.99 -8.34 4.97
CA LYS A 248 -5.22 -8.38 6.23
C LYS A 248 -5.46 -7.16 7.12
N PHE A 249 -5.59 -5.96 6.54
CA PHE A 249 -5.98 -4.76 7.31
C PHE A 249 -7.41 -4.91 7.88
N LYS A 250 -8.34 -5.48 7.11
CA LYS A 250 -9.73 -5.70 7.56
C LYS A 250 -9.78 -6.70 8.72
N GLU A 251 -9.03 -7.80 8.65
CA GLU A 251 -8.91 -8.76 9.75
C GLU A 251 -8.35 -8.12 11.03
N ASN A 252 -7.52 -7.09 10.90
CA ASN A 252 -7.00 -6.28 12.01
C ASN A 252 -7.96 -5.14 12.45
N ASN A 253 -9.19 -5.09 11.92
CA ASN A 253 -10.19 -4.04 12.18
C ASN A 253 -9.73 -2.62 11.77
N LEU A 254 -8.81 -2.53 10.79
CA LEU A 254 -8.27 -1.26 10.29
C LEU A 254 -9.02 -0.83 9.02
N ASN A 255 -10.29 -0.45 9.18
CA ASN A 255 -11.21 -0.18 8.07
C ASN A 255 -10.79 0.97 7.15
N ASN A 256 -10.09 1.98 7.70
CA ASN A 256 -9.54 3.07 6.90
C ASN A 256 -8.45 2.59 5.95
N ASN A 257 -7.48 1.82 6.47
CA ASN A 257 -6.41 1.22 5.67
C ASN A 257 -6.99 0.23 4.65
N PHE A 258 -7.90 -0.65 5.06
CA PHE A 258 -8.62 -1.55 4.15
C PHE A 258 -9.20 -0.78 2.96
N GLY A 259 -9.94 0.31 3.21
CA GLY A 259 -10.62 1.07 2.15
C GLY A 259 -9.66 1.63 1.10
N GLU A 260 -8.45 2.04 1.50
CA GLU A 260 -7.41 2.51 0.58
C GLU A 260 -6.90 1.39 -0.33
N TYR A 261 -6.50 0.26 0.24
CA TYR A 261 -5.96 -0.85 -0.55
C TYR A 261 -7.05 -1.53 -1.39
N TYR A 262 -8.29 -1.60 -0.89
CA TYR A 262 -9.44 -2.05 -1.66
C TYR A 262 -9.69 -1.17 -2.90
N TYR A 263 -9.61 0.17 -2.74
CA TYR A 263 -9.74 1.10 -3.85
C TYR A 263 -8.63 0.89 -4.91
N LEU A 264 -7.38 0.73 -4.47
CA LEU A 264 -6.24 0.44 -5.35
C LEU A 264 -6.39 -0.92 -6.07
N CYS A 265 -6.85 -1.94 -5.35
CA CYS A 265 -7.18 -3.24 -5.90
C CYS A 265 -8.20 -3.11 -7.04
N LYS A 266 -9.37 -2.48 -6.81
CA LYS A 266 -10.42 -2.34 -7.83
C LYS A 266 -10.00 -1.50 -9.03
N LEU A 267 -9.17 -0.47 -8.83
CA LEU A 267 -8.59 0.30 -9.95
C LEU A 267 -7.69 -0.57 -10.84
N THR A 268 -6.91 -1.45 -10.22
CA THR A 268 -5.95 -2.31 -10.93
C THR A 268 -6.68 -3.47 -11.61
N GLN A 269 -7.60 -4.14 -10.89
CA GLN A 269 -8.48 -5.20 -11.39
C GLN A 269 -9.27 -4.76 -12.62
N ARG A 270 -9.77 -3.52 -12.68
CA ARG A 270 -10.53 -3.02 -13.85
C ARG A 270 -9.77 -3.16 -15.17
N LYS A 271 -8.43 -3.12 -15.14
CA LYS A 271 -7.58 -3.25 -16.33
C LYS A 271 -7.50 -4.68 -16.86
N THR A 272 -7.82 -5.69 -16.05
CA THR A 272 -7.85 -7.11 -16.46
C THR A 272 -9.22 -7.52 -16.99
N LEU A 273 -10.28 -6.77 -16.66
CA LEU A 273 -11.65 -7.07 -17.06
C LEU A 273 -11.88 -6.97 -18.57
N LYS A 274 -12.76 -7.83 -19.09
CA LYS A 274 -13.35 -7.73 -20.44
C LYS A 274 -14.24 -6.48 -20.55
N ILE A 275 -14.70 -6.16 -21.77
CA ILE A 275 -15.42 -4.92 -22.10
C ILE A 275 -16.66 -4.68 -21.21
N PHE A 276 -17.63 -5.59 -21.17
CA PHE A 276 -18.87 -5.36 -20.39
C PHE A 276 -18.62 -5.24 -18.88
N PRO A 277 -17.87 -6.14 -18.21
CA PRO A 277 -17.54 -5.97 -16.80
C PRO A 277 -16.72 -4.71 -16.51
N ARG A 278 -15.87 -4.27 -17.45
CA ARG A 278 -15.09 -3.04 -17.33
C ARG A 278 -15.98 -1.79 -17.33
N ILE A 279 -17.04 -1.76 -18.14
CA ILE A 279 -18.03 -0.67 -18.14
C ILE A 279 -18.75 -0.61 -16.79
N ASN A 280 -19.23 -1.74 -16.27
CA ASN A 280 -19.88 -1.78 -14.96
C ASN A 280 -18.93 -1.31 -13.84
N SER A 281 -17.68 -1.76 -13.87
CA SER A 281 -16.63 -1.33 -12.94
C SER A 281 -16.33 0.18 -13.07
N PHE A 282 -16.33 0.72 -14.30
CA PHE A 282 -16.19 2.14 -14.53
C PHE A 282 -17.35 2.95 -13.94
N LEU A 283 -18.59 2.52 -14.14
CA LEU A 283 -19.77 3.18 -13.55
C LEU A 283 -19.71 3.15 -12.02
N TYR A 284 -19.37 2.00 -11.42
CA TYR A 284 -19.22 1.88 -9.97
C TYR A 284 -18.12 2.80 -9.42
N TRP A 285 -17.02 2.97 -10.16
CA TRP A 285 -15.99 3.95 -9.83
C TRP A 285 -16.47 5.40 -10.00
N ALA A 286 -17.14 5.71 -11.11
CA ALA A 286 -17.56 7.07 -11.43
C ALA A 286 -18.61 7.58 -10.43
N THR A 287 -19.54 6.74 -10.00
CA THR A 287 -20.64 7.13 -9.12
C THR A 287 -20.26 7.22 -7.65
N CYS A 288 -19.34 6.40 -7.14
CA CYS A 288 -19.01 6.38 -5.70
C CYS A 288 -17.57 5.98 -5.37
N GLY A 289 -16.69 5.93 -6.38
CA GLY A 289 -15.29 5.51 -6.21
C GLY A 289 -15.17 4.13 -5.57
N TYR A 290 -15.93 3.16 -6.07
CA TYR A 290 -16.03 1.81 -5.50
C TYR A 290 -16.58 1.78 -4.06
N GLY A 291 -17.37 2.78 -3.69
CA GLY A 291 -17.94 2.93 -2.35
C GLY A 291 -16.95 3.40 -1.28
N GLU A 292 -15.74 3.82 -1.67
CA GLU A 292 -14.70 4.30 -0.75
C GLU A 292 -14.43 5.82 -0.87
N ARG A 293 -14.99 6.48 -1.89
CA ARG A 293 -14.77 7.91 -2.17
C ARG A 293 -16.09 8.65 -2.40
N PRO A 294 -16.76 9.16 -1.34
CA PRO A 294 -18.05 9.85 -1.48
C PRO A 294 -18.06 11.04 -2.44
N ILE A 295 -16.92 11.75 -2.56
CA ILE A 295 -16.74 12.91 -3.44
C ILE A 295 -17.03 12.59 -4.92
N TYR A 296 -16.86 11.33 -5.34
CA TYR A 296 -17.16 10.90 -6.70
C TYR A 296 -18.64 11.04 -7.03
N SER A 297 -19.53 10.77 -6.07
CA SER A 297 -20.98 10.94 -6.24
C SER A 297 -21.36 12.39 -6.46
N ILE A 298 -20.69 13.33 -5.79
CA ILE A 298 -20.91 14.78 -5.97
C ILE A 298 -20.42 15.20 -7.36
N ILE A 299 -19.21 14.78 -7.76
CA ILE A 299 -18.66 15.09 -9.09
C ILE A 299 -19.56 14.50 -10.19
N PHE A 300 -20.02 13.27 -10.01
CA PHE A 300 -20.90 12.58 -10.96
C PHE A 300 -22.27 13.25 -11.06
N ALA A 301 -22.84 13.70 -9.93
CA ALA A 301 -24.07 14.50 -9.91
C ALA A 301 -23.91 15.80 -10.71
N LEU A 302 -22.84 16.56 -10.45
CA LEU A 302 -22.54 17.80 -11.18
C LEU A 302 -22.34 17.55 -12.68
N ALA A 303 -21.62 16.49 -13.04
CA ALA A 303 -21.43 16.13 -14.44
C ALA A 303 -22.76 15.75 -15.12
N THR A 304 -23.62 15.02 -14.42
CA THR A 304 -24.96 14.65 -14.91
C THR A 304 -25.79 15.91 -15.17
N ILE A 305 -25.86 16.82 -14.19
CA ILE A 305 -26.59 18.09 -14.32
C ILE A 305 -26.13 18.87 -15.55
N LEU A 306 -24.81 19.00 -15.75
CA LEU A 306 -24.25 19.73 -16.89
C LEU A 306 -24.56 19.04 -18.24
N ILE A 307 -24.50 17.71 -18.30
CA ILE A 307 -24.84 16.96 -19.51
C ILE A 307 -26.32 17.18 -19.88
N PHE A 308 -27.23 17.04 -18.92
CA PHE A 308 -28.65 17.25 -19.16
C PHE A 308 -28.99 18.69 -19.50
N ALA A 309 -28.32 19.67 -18.88
CA ALA A 309 -28.46 21.09 -19.26
C ALA A 309 -28.14 21.32 -20.74
N ILE A 310 -27.06 20.70 -21.25
CA ILE A 310 -26.72 20.78 -22.68
C ILE A 310 -27.79 20.10 -23.54
N LEU A 311 -28.26 18.92 -23.14
CA LEU A 311 -29.32 18.21 -23.87
C LEU A 311 -30.61 19.03 -23.92
N TYR A 312 -31.00 19.68 -22.82
CA TYR A 312 -32.16 20.57 -22.78
C TYR A 312 -32.03 21.75 -23.74
N LEU A 313 -30.84 22.34 -23.86
CA LEU A 313 -30.63 23.41 -24.86
C LEU A 313 -30.76 22.89 -26.29
N ILE A 314 -30.30 21.66 -26.57
CA ILE A 314 -30.42 21.04 -27.88
C ILE A 314 -31.91 20.77 -28.19
N PHE A 315 -32.58 19.97 -27.36
CA PHE A 315 -33.93 19.47 -27.64
C PHE A 315 -35.05 20.47 -27.32
N GLY A 316 -34.79 21.37 -26.39
CA GLY A 316 -35.55 22.59 -26.16
C GLY A 316 -36.05 22.77 -24.73
N ILE A 317 -36.15 24.03 -24.31
CA ILE A 317 -36.75 24.48 -23.05
C ILE A 317 -37.75 25.61 -23.34
N LYS A 318 -38.80 25.68 -22.52
CA LYS A 318 -39.74 26.79 -22.49
C LYS A 318 -39.45 27.66 -21.28
N ILE A 319 -39.31 28.96 -21.51
CA ILE A 319 -39.13 29.97 -20.48
C ILE A 319 -40.25 30.97 -20.66
N ASP A 320 -41.16 31.03 -19.70
CA ASP A 320 -42.42 31.77 -19.81
C ASP A 320 -43.18 31.31 -21.07
N ASP A 321 -43.35 32.17 -22.09
CA ASP A 321 -43.95 31.83 -23.39
C ASP A 321 -42.93 31.61 -24.53
N ASN A 322 -41.64 31.77 -24.24
CA ASN A 322 -40.59 31.68 -25.26
C ASN A 322 -39.97 30.29 -25.32
N MET A 323 -39.94 29.71 -26.52
CA MET A 323 -39.37 28.40 -26.79
C MET A 323 -37.93 28.56 -27.29
N ILE A 324 -36.98 27.95 -26.58
CA ILE A 324 -35.55 27.97 -26.93
C ILE A 324 -35.14 26.54 -27.28
N SER A 325 -34.63 26.34 -28.50
CA SER A 325 -34.02 25.08 -28.94
C SER A 325 -32.91 25.36 -29.94
N TYR A 326 -31.70 24.93 -29.62
CA TYR A 326 -30.51 25.16 -30.45
C TYR A 326 -30.50 24.34 -31.74
N LEU A 327 -31.49 23.46 -31.95
CA LEU A 327 -31.78 22.89 -33.27
C LEU A 327 -32.33 23.94 -34.25
N ASN A 328 -32.86 25.06 -33.76
CA ASN A 328 -33.31 26.17 -34.59
C ASN A 328 -32.13 27.10 -34.93
N TYR A 329 -31.73 27.11 -36.21
CA TYR A 329 -30.59 27.89 -36.70
C TYR A 329 -30.69 29.40 -36.43
N LYS A 330 -31.90 29.95 -36.25
CA LYS A 330 -32.11 31.38 -35.93
C LYS A 330 -31.60 31.77 -34.54
N ILE A 331 -31.30 30.81 -33.68
CA ILE A 331 -30.82 31.08 -32.31
C ILE A 331 -29.34 31.49 -32.29
N TYR A 332 -28.55 31.05 -33.27
CA TYR A 332 -27.10 31.31 -33.32
C TYR A 332 -26.72 32.76 -33.65
N SER A 333 -27.67 33.56 -34.16
CA SER A 333 -27.42 34.97 -34.49
C SER A 333 -27.55 35.92 -33.28
N ASN A 334 -27.79 35.38 -32.08
CA ASN A 334 -27.94 36.18 -30.87
C ASN A 334 -26.59 36.46 -30.19
N ASP A 335 -26.57 37.47 -29.32
CA ASP A 335 -25.36 37.88 -28.62
C ASP A 335 -24.90 36.85 -27.57
N LEU A 336 -23.63 36.92 -27.18
CA LEU A 336 -23.02 36.04 -26.17
C LEU A 336 -23.81 36.03 -24.85
N THR A 337 -24.31 37.19 -24.41
CA THR A 337 -25.12 37.33 -23.19
C THR A 337 -26.39 36.48 -23.23
N TYR A 338 -27.04 36.40 -24.40
CA TYR A 338 -28.23 35.58 -24.59
C TYR A 338 -27.91 34.08 -24.40
N HIS A 339 -26.81 33.63 -24.97
CA HIS A 339 -26.36 32.24 -24.82
C HIS A 339 -25.96 31.90 -23.38
N LEU A 340 -25.28 32.81 -22.67
CA LEU A 340 -24.93 32.61 -21.26
C LEU A 340 -26.17 32.54 -20.36
N LEU A 341 -27.19 33.38 -20.61
CA LEU A 341 -28.46 33.33 -19.89
C LEU A 341 -29.19 32.00 -20.12
N ASN A 342 -29.19 31.49 -21.36
CA ASN A 342 -29.81 30.20 -21.68
C ASN A 342 -29.10 29.04 -20.98
N ILE A 343 -27.75 29.06 -20.95
CA ILE A 343 -26.97 28.06 -20.20
C ILE A 343 -27.33 28.09 -18.72
N HIS A 344 -27.38 29.28 -18.11
CA HIS A 344 -27.80 29.42 -16.72
C HIS A 344 -29.20 28.83 -16.48
N LYS A 345 -30.17 29.16 -17.34
CA LYS A 345 -31.55 28.64 -17.22
C LYS A 345 -31.61 27.13 -17.41
N ALA A 346 -30.87 26.56 -18.35
CA ALA A 346 -30.81 25.12 -18.56
C ALA A 346 -30.15 24.38 -17.38
N ILE A 347 -29.11 24.96 -16.76
CA ILE A 347 -28.52 24.43 -15.52
C ILE A 347 -29.53 24.50 -14.38
N THR A 348 -30.26 25.61 -14.22
CA THR A 348 -31.30 25.75 -13.20
C THR A 348 -32.42 24.71 -13.36
N LEU A 349 -32.89 24.49 -14.60
CA LEU A 349 -33.85 23.44 -14.91
C LEU A 349 -33.32 22.05 -14.53
N SER A 350 -32.09 21.75 -14.96
CA SER A 350 -31.42 20.49 -14.69
C SER A 350 -31.21 20.22 -13.20
N CYS A 351 -30.78 21.23 -12.41
CA CYS A 351 -30.72 21.12 -10.95
C CYS A 351 -32.09 20.77 -10.34
N GLY A 352 -33.17 21.41 -10.81
CA GLY A 352 -34.53 21.15 -10.36
C GLY A 352 -35.02 19.73 -10.70
N MET A 353 -34.74 19.28 -11.92
CA MET A 353 -35.07 17.91 -12.38
C MET A 353 -34.25 16.86 -11.62
N PHE A 354 -32.93 17.02 -11.54
CA PHE A 354 -32.04 16.10 -10.83
C PHE A 354 -32.42 15.91 -9.36
N SER A 355 -32.83 16.98 -8.67
CA SER A 355 -33.26 16.92 -7.27
C SER A 355 -34.72 16.51 -7.07
N GLY A 356 -35.50 16.40 -8.15
CA GLY A 356 -36.92 16.03 -8.11
C GLY A 356 -37.85 17.13 -7.60
N VAL A 357 -37.39 18.38 -7.51
CA VAL A 357 -38.19 19.54 -7.06
C VAL A 357 -38.84 20.31 -8.22
N GLY A 358 -38.34 20.12 -9.44
CA GLY A 358 -38.78 20.84 -10.64
C GLY A 358 -38.34 22.31 -10.68
N SER A 359 -38.82 23.06 -11.68
CA SER A 359 -38.65 24.52 -11.79
C SER A 359 -39.99 25.14 -12.16
N SER A 360 -40.40 26.19 -11.44
CA SER A 360 -41.73 26.79 -11.60
C SER A 360 -41.88 27.70 -12.82
N SER A 361 -40.76 28.13 -13.44
CA SER A 361 -40.76 29.07 -14.57
C SER A 361 -40.03 28.56 -15.82
N ILE A 362 -39.47 27.35 -15.75
CA ILE A 362 -38.72 26.74 -16.85
C ILE A 362 -39.23 25.32 -17.02
N GLU A 363 -39.74 25.01 -18.20
CA GLU A 363 -40.32 23.71 -18.50
C GLU A 363 -39.54 23.03 -19.63
N PRO A 364 -39.23 21.73 -19.53
CA PRO A 364 -38.76 20.98 -20.67
C PRO A 364 -39.90 20.83 -21.68
N ILE A 365 -39.57 20.79 -22.96
CA ILE A 365 -40.56 20.60 -24.04
C ILE A 365 -40.20 19.43 -24.93
N ARG A 366 -41.21 18.75 -25.48
CA ARG A 366 -41.02 17.69 -26.48
C ARG A 366 -40.12 16.57 -25.92
N PHE A 367 -39.03 16.24 -26.61
CA PHE A 367 -38.09 15.20 -26.18
C PHE A 367 -37.38 15.54 -24.86
N SER A 368 -37.26 16.82 -24.50
CA SER A 368 -36.72 17.23 -23.20
C SER A 368 -37.58 16.76 -22.03
N GLU A 369 -38.90 16.55 -22.20
CA GLU A 369 -39.76 16.02 -21.13
C GLU A 369 -39.37 14.59 -20.76
N PHE A 370 -39.09 13.76 -21.78
CA PHE A 370 -38.56 12.42 -21.58
C PHE A 370 -37.19 12.45 -20.90
N LEU A 371 -36.29 13.35 -21.33
CA LEU A 371 -34.99 13.53 -20.68
C LEU A 371 -35.13 13.97 -19.21
N GLY A 372 -36.10 14.84 -18.90
CA GLY A 372 -36.43 15.25 -17.54
C GLY A 372 -36.78 14.07 -16.63
N ASN A 373 -37.65 13.17 -17.10
CA ASN A 373 -38.01 11.97 -16.36
C ASN A 373 -36.82 11.04 -16.11
N VAL A 374 -35.94 10.88 -17.12
CA VAL A 374 -34.71 10.10 -16.98
C VAL A 374 -33.76 10.74 -15.98
N GLU A 375 -33.56 12.06 -16.06
CA GLU A 375 -32.69 12.80 -15.14
C GLU A 375 -33.18 12.68 -13.69
N MET A 376 -34.48 12.83 -13.45
CA MET A 376 -35.08 12.67 -12.12
C MET A 376 -34.77 11.28 -11.52
N LEU A 377 -34.96 10.21 -12.30
CA LEU A 377 -34.68 8.84 -11.86
C LEU A 377 -33.18 8.64 -11.56
N VAL A 378 -32.32 9.13 -12.45
CA VAL A 378 -30.87 9.07 -12.27
C VAL A 378 -30.42 9.85 -11.04
N GLY A 379 -30.99 11.05 -10.82
CA GLY A 379 -30.71 11.90 -9.66
C GLY A 379 -31.06 11.21 -8.35
N LEU A 380 -32.25 10.61 -8.25
CA LEU A 380 -32.67 9.83 -7.08
C LEU A 380 -31.69 8.70 -6.76
N ILE A 381 -31.24 7.96 -7.78
CA ILE A 381 -30.26 6.87 -7.62
C ILE A 381 -28.91 7.40 -7.15
N ILE A 382 -28.38 8.47 -7.77
CA ILE A 382 -27.06 9.04 -7.41
C ILE A 382 -27.08 9.59 -5.99
N ILE A 383 -28.15 10.28 -5.58
CA ILE A 383 -28.31 10.79 -4.21
C ILE A 383 -28.28 9.61 -3.22
N GLY A 384 -29.05 8.55 -3.49
CA GLY A 384 -29.05 7.34 -2.66
C GLY A 384 -27.67 6.67 -2.56
N ILE A 385 -26.97 6.53 -3.69
CA ILE A 385 -25.60 6.00 -3.73
C ILE A 385 -24.64 6.89 -2.92
N GLY A 386 -24.76 8.22 -3.06
CA GLY A 386 -23.94 9.18 -2.34
C GLY A 386 -24.11 9.06 -0.83
N VAL A 387 -25.36 9.06 -0.36
CA VAL A 387 -25.69 8.86 1.06
C VAL A 387 -25.16 7.51 1.55
N GLY A 388 -25.44 6.42 0.84
CA GLY A 388 -24.94 5.09 1.20
C GLY A 388 -23.42 5.00 1.27
N THR A 389 -22.71 5.71 0.38
CA THR A 389 -21.24 5.76 0.37
C THR A 389 -20.70 6.54 1.57
N VAL A 390 -21.33 7.66 1.94
CA VAL A 390 -20.98 8.42 3.14
C VAL A 390 -21.21 7.59 4.39
N THR A 391 -22.39 6.98 4.53
CA THR A 391 -22.75 6.12 5.67
C THR A 391 -21.75 4.97 5.80
N ARG A 392 -21.46 4.27 4.70
CA ARG A 392 -20.47 3.18 4.69
C ARG A 392 -19.08 3.65 5.14
N LYS A 393 -18.69 4.89 4.85
CA LYS A 393 -17.37 5.42 5.23
C LYS A 393 -17.29 5.93 6.66
N ILE A 394 -18.41 6.33 7.26
CA ILE A 394 -18.47 6.85 8.64
C ILE A 394 -18.72 5.73 9.65
N VAL A 395 -19.59 4.78 9.31
CA VAL A 395 -20.06 3.73 10.24
C VAL A 395 -19.07 2.56 10.35
N ARG A 396 -18.21 2.39 9.34
CA ARG A 396 -17.22 1.32 9.24
C ARG A 396 -15.90 1.77 9.82
#